data_AF-A0A7J2JQ12-F1
#
_entry.id   AF-A0A7J2JQ12-F1
#
_cell.length_a   1.000
_cell.length_b   1.000
_cell.length_c   1.000
_cell.angle_alpha   90.00
_cell.angle_beta   90.00
_cell.angle_gamma   90.00
#
_symmetry.space_group_name_H-M   'P 1'
#
loop_
_entity.id
_entity.type
_entity.pdbx_description
1 polymer ?
#
loop_
_entity_poly.entity_id
_entity_poly.type
_entity_poly.pdbx_seq_one_letter_code
_entity_poly.pdbx_strand_id
1 'polypeptide(L)'
;MKYKIVGDNLQMVVIELNPGEKVIAEAGALNHMSGNIKIEARARGGFAKGILRKIAGESFFMTEFTSVGGPGVISFSGVVPGKIAALHLDGTKEYYVQRGAFLAATEGIDISPGIARRLGAALFGGEGII
;
A
#
# COMPACT_ATOMS: atom_id res chain seq x y z
N MET A 1 4.60 -11.22 -10.56
CA MET A 1 5.12 -10.65 -9.31
C MET A 1 5.35 -11.74 -8.28
N LYS A 2 6.55 -11.80 -7.71
CA LYS A 2 6.89 -12.69 -6.58
C LYS A 2 7.21 -11.84 -5.36
N TYR A 3 6.95 -12.35 -4.16
CA TYR A 3 7.33 -11.65 -2.93
C TYR A 3 7.86 -12.61 -1.88
N LYS A 4 8.65 -12.05 -0.95
CA LYS A 4 9.15 -12.72 0.25
C LYS A 4 9.07 -11.76 1.43
N ILE A 5 8.49 -12.20 2.53
CA ILE A 5 8.55 -11.47 3.81
C ILE A 5 9.79 -11.96 4.56
N VAL A 6 10.62 -11.04 5.01
CA VAL A 6 11.86 -11.33 5.74
C VAL A 6 11.87 -10.61 7.09
N GLY A 7 12.61 -11.17 8.05
CA GLY A 7 12.61 -10.72 9.44
C GLY A 7 11.61 -11.47 10.32
N ASP A 8 11.70 -11.25 11.63
CA ASP A 8 10.78 -11.83 12.63
C ASP A 8 9.92 -10.74 13.28
N ASN A 9 10.42 -10.04 14.29
CA ASN A 9 9.66 -9.00 14.99
C ASN A 9 9.65 -7.64 14.25
N LEU A 10 10.56 -7.47 13.29
CA LEU A 10 10.67 -6.32 12.42
C LEU A 10 10.73 -6.85 10.99
N GLN A 11 9.61 -6.81 10.29
CA GLN A 11 9.51 -7.40 8.96
C GLN A 11 9.58 -6.36 7.84
N MET A 12 10.15 -6.78 6.71
CA MET A 12 10.02 -6.10 5.43
C MET A 12 9.54 -7.11 4.37
N VAL A 13 8.82 -6.62 3.37
CA VAL A 13 8.48 -7.40 2.18
C VAL A 13 9.43 -7.03 1.06
N VAL A 14 10.02 -8.03 0.43
CA VAL A 14 10.86 -7.90 -0.78
C VAL A 14 10.04 -8.43 -1.95
N ILE A 15 9.92 -7.64 -3.00
CA ILE A 15 9.10 -7.92 -4.18
C ILE A 15 10.00 -7.95 -5.41
N GLU A 16 9.89 -9.02 -6.18
CA GLU A 16 10.51 -9.16 -7.50
C GLU A 16 9.46 -8.83 -8.57
N LEU A 17 9.81 -7.85 -9.40
CA LEU A 17 9.01 -7.38 -10.53
C LEU A 17 9.66 -7.85 -11.83
N ASN A 18 8.87 -8.48 -12.69
CA ASN A 18 9.26 -8.68 -14.08
C ASN A 18 9.24 -7.34 -14.85
N PRO A 19 9.91 -7.22 -16.01
CA PRO A 19 9.83 -6.02 -16.84
C PRO A 19 8.37 -5.62 -17.10
N GLY A 20 8.02 -4.37 -16.81
CA GLY A 20 6.67 -3.82 -16.97
C GLY A 20 5.70 -4.12 -15.83
N GLU A 21 6.04 -5.02 -14.88
CA GLU A 21 5.22 -5.22 -13.69
C GLU A 21 5.27 -4.00 -12.77
N LYS A 22 4.15 -3.76 -12.09
CA LYS A 22 3.95 -2.63 -11.21
C LYS A 22 3.49 -3.07 -9.84
N VAL A 23 3.98 -2.38 -8.82
CA VAL A 23 3.45 -2.42 -7.46
C VAL A 23 3.03 -1.02 -7.04
N ILE A 24 1.88 -0.94 -6.37
CA ILE A 24 1.37 0.30 -5.79
C ILE A 24 1.70 0.27 -4.30
N ALA A 25 2.27 1.34 -3.77
CA ALA A 25 2.61 1.43 -2.36
C ALA A 25 2.52 2.87 -1.85
N GLU A 26 2.53 3.02 -0.53
CA GLU A 26 2.81 4.32 0.09
C GLU A 26 4.31 4.61 0.03
N ALA A 27 4.67 5.80 -0.45
CA ALA A 27 6.09 6.19 -0.56
C ALA A 27 6.84 6.15 0.79
N GLY A 28 6.14 6.42 1.90
CA GLY A 28 6.71 6.38 3.25
C GLY A 28 7.10 4.97 3.73
N ALA A 29 6.60 3.92 3.08
CA ALA A 29 6.94 2.53 3.40
C ALA A 29 8.16 2.02 2.62
N LEU A 30 8.67 2.77 1.65
CA LEU A 30 9.80 2.35 0.80
C LEU A 30 11.08 2.21 1.61
N ASN A 31 11.78 1.09 1.45
CA ASN A 31 13.07 0.83 2.08
C ASN A 31 14.23 0.91 1.07
N HIS A 32 14.24 0.02 0.07
CA HIS A 32 15.20 0.08 -1.04
C HIS A 32 14.61 -0.46 -2.35
N MET A 33 15.23 -0.10 -3.47
CA MET A 33 14.84 -0.58 -4.80
C MET A 33 16.04 -0.66 -5.75
N SER A 34 15.94 -1.50 -6.78
CA SER A 34 16.88 -1.54 -7.90
C SER A 34 16.85 -0.23 -8.70
N GLY A 35 17.98 0.14 -9.32
CA GLY A 35 18.11 1.39 -10.08
C GLY A 35 17.24 1.50 -11.34
N ASN A 36 16.63 0.38 -11.77
CA ASN A 36 15.74 0.31 -12.92
C ASN A 36 14.25 0.38 -12.55
N ILE A 37 13.92 0.69 -11.29
CA ILE A 37 12.55 0.94 -10.86
C ILE A 37 12.18 2.41 -11.13
N LYS A 38 11.18 2.62 -11.98
CA LYS A 38 10.58 3.93 -12.24
C LYS A 38 9.52 4.22 -11.17
N ILE A 39 9.57 5.42 -10.59
CA ILE A 39 8.61 5.91 -9.60
C ILE A 39 7.65 6.92 -10.26
N GLU A 40 6.35 6.72 -10.09
CA GLU A 40 5.32 7.68 -10.50
C GLU A 40 4.30 7.91 -9.38
N ALA A 41 4.14 9.15 -8.92
CA ALA A 41 3.06 9.51 -8.00
C ALA A 41 1.75 9.67 -8.79
N ARG A 42 0.70 8.93 -8.41
CA ARG A 42 -0.60 8.99 -9.07
C ARG A 42 -1.73 9.30 -8.11
N ALA A 43 -2.58 10.24 -8.53
CA ALA A 43 -3.87 10.48 -7.88
C ALA A 43 -4.89 9.43 -8.39
N ARG A 44 -4.99 8.28 -7.72
CA ARG A 44 -5.91 7.20 -8.14
C ARG A 44 -7.37 7.54 -7.83
N GLY A 45 -8.23 7.62 -8.85
CA GLY A 45 -9.67 7.89 -8.65
C GLY A 45 -10.12 9.33 -8.91
N GLY A 46 -9.26 10.16 -9.51
CA GLY A 46 -9.60 11.53 -9.92
C GLY A 46 -9.47 12.57 -8.80
N PHE A 47 -9.61 13.85 -9.17
CA PHE A 47 -9.41 15.00 -8.27
C PHE A 47 -10.32 14.94 -7.03
N ALA A 48 -11.59 14.52 -7.20
CA ALA A 48 -12.56 14.41 -6.11
C ALA A 48 -12.18 13.33 -5.07
N LYS A 49 -11.80 12.12 -5.50
CA LYS A 49 -11.31 11.08 -4.57
C LYS A 49 -9.97 11.47 -3.93
N GLY A 50 -9.11 12.20 -4.66
CA GLY A 50 -7.87 12.76 -4.11
C GLY A 50 -8.12 13.75 -2.97
N ILE A 51 -9.08 14.67 -3.15
CA ILE A 51 -9.48 15.62 -2.09
C ILE A 51 -10.04 14.90 -0.87
N LEU A 52 -10.91 13.90 -1.06
CA LEU A 52 -11.46 13.11 0.06
C LEU A 52 -10.35 12.42 0.86
N ARG A 53 -9.34 11.84 0.20
CA ARG A 53 -8.15 11.29 0.87
C ARG A 53 -7.38 12.33 1.68
N LYS A 54 -7.16 13.51 1.11
CA LYS A 54 -6.47 14.60 1.84
C LYS A 54 -7.26 15.08 3.06
N ILE A 55 -8.60 15.12 2.97
CA ILE A 55 -9.47 15.45 4.10
C ILE A 55 -9.47 14.34 5.16
N ALA A 56 -9.36 13.08 4.75
CA ALA A 56 -9.17 11.92 5.64
C ALA A 56 -7.76 11.85 6.27
N GLY A 57 -6.86 12.77 5.92
CA GLY A 57 -5.48 12.79 6.40
C GLY A 57 -4.57 11.73 5.76
N GLU A 58 -5.02 11.09 4.67
CA GLU A 58 -4.21 10.17 3.87
C GLU A 58 -3.30 10.92 2.89
N SER A 59 -2.25 10.25 2.44
CA SER A 59 -1.49 10.72 1.28
C SER A 59 -2.45 10.87 0.08
N PHE A 60 -2.51 12.08 -0.48
CA PHE A 60 -3.30 12.38 -1.69
C PHE A 60 -2.88 11.48 -2.88
N PHE A 61 -1.66 10.93 -2.84
CA PHE A 61 -1.04 10.17 -3.91
C PHE A 61 -0.65 8.77 -3.43
N MET A 62 -1.01 7.75 -4.22
CA MET A 62 -0.34 6.46 -4.14
C MET A 62 0.82 6.46 -5.14
N THR A 63 1.89 5.76 -4.82
CA THR A 63 3.07 5.70 -5.67
C THR A 63 3.08 4.38 -6.42
N GLU A 64 3.18 4.45 -7.75
CA GLU A 64 3.38 3.30 -8.62
C GLU A 64 4.88 3.13 -8.88
N PHE A 65 5.37 1.91 -8.64
CA PHE A 65 6.74 1.50 -8.88
C PHE A 65 6.74 0.47 -10.00
N THR A 66 7.43 0.77 -11.10
CA THR A 66 7.43 -0.06 -12.31
C THR A 66 8.84 -0.51 -12.66
N SER A 67 9.04 -1.81 -12.94
CA SER A 67 10.34 -2.28 -13.42
C SER A 67 10.52 -1.95 -14.90
N VAL A 68 11.60 -1.25 -15.25
CA VAL A 68 11.90 -0.83 -16.63
C VAL A 68 13.18 -1.49 -17.12
N GLY A 69 13.20 -1.95 -18.37
CA GLY A 69 14.43 -2.46 -19.01
C GLY A 69 14.97 -3.79 -18.45
N GLY A 70 14.27 -4.43 -17.51
CA GLY A 70 14.70 -5.70 -16.92
C GLY A 70 13.87 -6.06 -15.67
N PRO A 71 14.10 -7.24 -15.08
CA PRO A 71 13.61 -7.54 -13.74
C PRO A 71 14.16 -6.55 -12.71
N GLY A 72 13.41 -6.29 -11.65
CA GLY A 72 13.78 -5.34 -10.61
C GLY A 72 13.31 -5.81 -9.25
N VAL A 73 13.99 -5.34 -8.20
CA VAL A 73 13.64 -5.64 -6.81
C VAL A 73 13.25 -4.36 -6.11
N ILE A 74 12.21 -4.43 -5.28
CA ILE A 74 11.78 -3.35 -4.42
C ILE A 74 11.35 -3.90 -3.06
N SER A 75 11.56 -3.15 -1.99
CA SER A 75 11.16 -3.56 -0.66
C SER A 75 10.43 -2.47 0.12
N PHE A 76 9.51 -2.91 0.98
CA PHE A 76 8.69 -2.07 1.83
C PHE A 76 8.66 -2.59 3.27
N SER A 77 8.55 -1.68 4.24
CA SER A 77 8.37 -2.01 5.66
C SER A 77 7.48 -0.98 6.35
N GLY A 78 6.84 -1.38 7.44
CA GLY A 78 6.11 -0.43 8.29
C GLY A 78 7.04 0.52 9.04
N VAL A 79 6.50 1.64 9.51
CA VAL A 79 7.23 2.67 10.28
C VAL A 79 7.30 2.37 11.79
N VAL A 80 6.65 1.28 12.22
CA VAL A 80 6.67 0.79 13.60
C VAL A 80 7.04 -0.69 13.64
N PRO A 81 7.60 -1.19 14.76
CA PRO A 81 7.85 -2.61 14.94
C PRO A 81 6.60 -3.47 14.72
N GLY A 82 6.73 -4.53 13.92
CA GLY A 82 5.59 -5.38 13.60
C GLY A 82 5.86 -6.44 12.54
N LYS A 83 4.81 -7.21 12.28
CA LYS A 83 4.76 -8.28 11.28
C LYS A 83 3.91 -7.86 10.08
N ILE A 84 4.24 -8.39 8.92
CA ILE A 84 3.53 -8.13 7.66
C ILE A 84 2.58 -9.29 7.38
N ALA A 85 1.33 -8.97 7.05
CA ALA A 85 0.34 -9.93 6.60
C ALA A 85 0.09 -9.75 5.10
N ALA A 86 0.27 -10.84 4.33
CA ALA A 86 -0.11 -10.86 2.91
C ALA A 86 -1.59 -11.27 2.79
N LEU A 87 -2.40 -10.40 2.17
CA LEU A 87 -3.82 -10.64 1.96
C LEU A 87 -4.07 -10.92 0.47
N HIS A 88 -4.71 -12.05 0.17
CA HIS A 88 -5.13 -12.37 -1.19
C HIS A 88 -6.55 -11.86 -1.43
N LEU A 89 -6.72 -11.09 -2.51
CA LEU A 89 -8.01 -10.54 -2.93
C LEU A 89 -8.40 -11.18 -4.27
N ASP A 90 -9.47 -11.97 -4.26
CA ASP A 90 -10.06 -12.62 -5.43
C ASP A 90 -11.36 -11.95 -5.91
N GLY A 91 -11.70 -10.80 -5.29
CA GLY A 91 -12.94 -10.07 -5.55
C GLY A 91 -14.14 -10.54 -4.72
N THR A 92 -14.00 -11.56 -3.88
CA THR A 92 -15.09 -12.07 -3.02
C THR A 92 -15.12 -11.42 -1.63
N LYS A 93 -14.02 -10.74 -1.24
CA LYS A 93 -13.85 -10.13 0.08
C LYS A 93 -13.28 -8.72 -0.05
N GLU A 94 -13.71 -7.85 0.86
CA GLU A 94 -13.06 -6.56 1.13
C GLU A 94 -12.41 -6.58 2.51
N TYR A 95 -11.37 -5.79 2.69
CA TYR A 95 -10.68 -5.62 3.96
C TYR A 95 -10.64 -4.14 4.31
N TYR A 96 -11.04 -3.83 5.54
CA TYR A 96 -10.76 -2.52 6.14
C TYR A 96 -9.42 -2.64 6.85
N VAL A 97 -8.46 -1.82 6.44
CA VAL A 97 -7.12 -1.77 7.03
C VAL A 97 -6.91 -0.40 7.63
N GLN A 98 -6.42 -0.36 8.87
CA GLN A 98 -6.15 0.90 9.56
C GLN A 98 -5.21 1.79 8.74
N ARG A 99 -5.38 3.10 8.83
CA ARG A 99 -4.47 4.07 8.23
C ARG A 99 -3.01 3.78 8.62
N GLY A 100 -2.11 3.76 7.63
CA GLY A 100 -0.69 3.47 7.82
C GLY A 100 -0.36 1.98 8.00
N ALA A 101 -1.34 1.08 8.03
CA ALA A 101 -1.12 -0.37 7.99
C ALA A 101 -0.96 -0.91 6.56
N PHE A 102 -1.45 -0.17 5.56
CA PHE A 102 -1.26 -0.52 4.16
C PHE A 102 0.21 -0.31 3.74
N LEU A 103 0.82 -1.33 3.13
CA LEU A 103 2.20 -1.25 2.63
C LEU A 103 2.24 -1.22 1.11
N ALA A 104 1.71 -2.26 0.47
CA ALA A 104 1.79 -2.43 -0.97
C ALA A 104 0.63 -3.30 -1.50
N ALA A 105 0.28 -3.11 -2.78
CA ALA A 105 -0.68 -3.93 -3.51
C ALA A 105 -0.23 -4.15 -4.96
N THR A 106 -0.70 -5.26 -5.54
CA THR A 106 -0.60 -5.52 -6.97
C THR A 106 -1.47 -4.55 -7.78
N GLU A 107 -1.13 -4.36 -9.05
CA GLU A 107 -2.03 -3.68 -9.99
C GLU A 107 -3.41 -4.36 -10.00
N GLY A 108 -4.48 -3.57 -10.12
CA GLY A 108 -5.86 -4.05 -10.14
C GLY A 108 -6.60 -4.03 -8.79
N ILE A 109 -5.90 -3.86 -7.66
CA ILE A 109 -6.56 -3.66 -6.36
C ILE A 109 -7.11 -2.23 -6.28
N ASP A 110 -8.40 -2.10 -5.97
CA ASP A 110 -9.03 -0.82 -5.63
C ASP A 110 -8.75 -0.48 -4.16
N ILE A 111 -8.30 0.74 -3.93
CA ILE A 111 -7.95 1.25 -2.61
C ILE A 111 -8.66 2.59 -2.47
N SER A 112 -9.60 2.65 -1.53
CA SER A 112 -10.43 3.81 -1.30
C SER A 112 -10.70 4.02 0.19
N PRO A 113 -10.85 5.28 0.63
CA PRO A 113 -11.25 5.58 2.00
C PRO A 113 -12.62 4.98 2.29
N GLY A 114 -12.74 4.37 3.47
CA GLY A 114 -13.96 3.78 3.97
C GLY A 114 -14.37 4.39 5.31
N ILE A 115 -15.64 4.17 5.67
CA ILE A 115 -16.09 4.40 7.04
C ILE A 115 -16.48 3.04 7.59
N ALA A 116 -15.76 2.58 8.61
CA ALA A 116 -16.15 1.36 9.32
C ALA A 116 -17.54 1.56 9.94
N ARG A 117 -18.55 0.88 9.39
CA ARG A 117 -19.98 1.02 9.75
C ARG A 117 -20.32 0.77 11.23
N ARG A 118 -19.39 0.28 12.05
CA ARG A 118 -19.59 0.18 13.50
C ARG A 118 -19.25 1.50 14.18
N LEU A 119 -20.27 2.34 14.36
CA LEU A 119 -20.23 3.58 15.16
C LEU A 119 -19.56 3.41 16.54
N GLY A 120 -19.62 2.22 17.13
CA GLY A 120 -18.98 1.91 18.41
C GLY A 120 -17.48 1.56 18.35
N ALA A 121 -16.87 1.35 17.18
CA ALA A 121 -15.42 1.15 17.06
C ALA A 121 -14.69 2.45 16.71
N ALA A 122 -15.33 3.31 15.93
CA ALA A 122 -14.82 4.64 15.56
C ALA A 122 -14.63 5.57 16.78
N LEU A 123 -15.45 5.41 17.83
CA LEU A 123 -15.41 6.22 19.05
C LEU A 123 -14.48 5.67 20.15
N PHE A 124 -14.09 4.39 20.10
CA PHE A 124 -13.27 3.75 21.14
C PHE A 124 -11.82 3.46 20.69
N GLY A 125 -11.52 3.59 19.39
CA GLY A 125 -10.16 3.48 18.83
C GLY A 125 -9.51 4.81 18.45
N GLY A 126 -10.23 5.94 18.54
CA GLY A 126 -9.68 7.28 18.31
C GLY A 126 -9.47 7.70 16.85
N GLU A 127 -9.77 6.85 15.85
CA GLU A 127 -9.36 7.12 14.47
C GLU A 127 -10.46 7.54 13.49
N GLY A 128 -11.75 7.29 13.79
CA GLY A 128 -12.90 7.84 13.03
C GLY A 128 -13.09 7.31 11.59
N ILE A 129 -12.10 7.49 10.71
CA ILE A 129 -12.08 7.18 9.28
C ILE A 129 -10.91 6.24 8.99
N ILE A 130 -11.12 5.24 8.11
CA ILE A 130 -10.17 4.16 7.80
C ILE A 130 -9.93 4.09 6.30
#